data_AF-A0A661S695-F1
#
_entry.id   AF-A0A661S695-F1
#
_cell.length_a   1.000
_cell.length_b   1.000
_cell.length_c   1.000
_cell.angle_alpha   90.00
_cell.angle_beta   90.00
_cell.angle_gamma   90.00
#
_symmetry.space_group_name_H-M   'P 1'
#
loop_
_entity.id
_entity.type
_entity.pdbx_description
1 polymer ?
#
loop_
_entity_poly.entity_id
_entity_poly.type
_entity_poly.pdbx_seq_one_letter_code
_entity_poly.pdbx_strand_id
1 'polypeptide(L)'
;LSFLPEQHTDFIVSVLAEEWGLVGCSILLLLYFLLLFWGLNIAYNCRNMFGSILAFGITTMIFWQIFINIGMVMGLMPVVGVPLPLVSYGGSSVITNMVGFGILLNISMREFSSN
;
A
#
# COMPACT_ATOMS: atom_id res chain seq x y z
N LEU A 1 -14.10 -12.31 -24.48
CA LEU A 1 -15.25 -13.04 -23.92
C LEU A 1 -15.23 -12.81 -22.42
N SER A 2 -16.16 -12.00 -21.94
CA SER A 2 -16.33 -11.60 -20.55
C SER A 2 -16.74 -12.80 -19.69
N PHE A 3 -15.88 -13.28 -18.79
CA PHE A 3 -16.24 -14.27 -17.76
C PHE A 3 -15.22 -14.27 -16.58
N LEU A 4 -15.02 -13.13 -15.93
CA LEU A 4 -14.70 -13.12 -14.49
C LEU A 4 -15.63 -12.11 -13.78
N PRO A 5 -16.50 -12.55 -12.85
CA PRO A 5 -17.61 -11.73 -12.35
C PRO A 5 -17.22 -10.60 -11.38
N GLU A 6 -15.95 -10.43 -11.02
CA GLU A 6 -15.50 -9.49 -9.97
C GLU A 6 -14.25 -8.71 -10.38
N GLN A 7 -14.30 -8.05 -11.54
CA GLN A 7 -13.11 -7.54 -12.23
C GLN A 7 -12.64 -6.13 -11.83
N HIS A 8 -13.34 -5.40 -10.95
CA HIS A 8 -13.07 -3.97 -10.73
C HIS A 8 -12.35 -3.62 -9.41
N THR A 9 -12.36 -4.49 -8.41
CA THR A 9 -11.72 -4.19 -7.09
C THR A 9 -10.46 -5.00 -6.85
N ASP A 10 -10.42 -6.27 -7.27
CA ASP A 10 -9.38 -7.20 -6.80
C ASP A 10 -8.33 -7.52 -7.87
N PHE A 11 -8.54 -7.11 -9.12
CA PHE A 11 -7.70 -7.47 -10.26
C PHE A 11 -7.08 -6.28 -11.02
N ILE A 12 -7.09 -5.06 -10.47
CA ILE A 12 -6.46 -3.91 -11.17
C ILE A 12 -4.99 -4.19 -11.52
N VAL A 13 -4.25 -4.89 -10.65
CA VAL A 13 -2.86 -5.27 -10.96
C VAL A 13 -2.79 -6.28 -12.09
N SER A 14 -3.78 -7.18 -12.23
CA SER A 14 -3.83 -8.12 -13.37
C SER A 14 -4.22 -7.43 -14.68
N VAL A 15 -5.14 -6.47 -14.65
CA VAL A 15 -5.47 -5.65 -15.84
C VAL A 15 -4.27 -4.78 -16.24
N LEU A 16 -3.58 -4.17 -15.27
CA LEU A 16 -2.36 -3.42 -15.52
C LEU A 16 -1.24 -4.33 -16.05
N ALA A 17 -1.10 -5.55 -15.53
CA ALA A 17 -0.15 -6.54 -16.02
C ALA A 17 -0.47 -6.99 -17.46
N GLU A 18 -1.75 -7.09 -17.80
CA GLU A 18 -2.21 -7.47 -19.15
C GLU A 18 -1.97 -6.33 -20.16
N GLU A 19 -2.22 -5.08 -19.79
CA GLU A 19 -2.07 -3.93 -20.69
C GLU A 19 -0.64 -3.38 -20.78
N TRP A 20 0.08 -3.30 -19.66
CA TRP A 20 1.42 -2.71 -19.58
C TRP A 20 2.55 -3.75 -19.43
N GLY A 21 2.19 -5.03 -19.31
CA GLY A 21 3.14 -6.11 -19.14
C GLY A 21 3.97 -6.01 -17.86
N LEU A 22 5.14 -6.64 -17.89
CA LEU A 22 6.11 -6.65 -16.78
C LEU A 22 6.58 -5.25 -16.36
N VAL A 23 6.63 -4.30 -17.31
CA VAL A 23 7.11 -2.94 -17.07
C VAL A 23 6.15 -2.16 -16.18
N GLY A 24 4.84 -2.25 -16.44
CA GLY A 24 3.82 -1.63 -15.59
C GLY A 24 3.85 -2.15 -14.16
N CYS A 25 3.94 -3.49 -13.99
CA CYS A 25 4.09 -4.11 -12.68
C CYS A 25 5.36 -3.65 -11.95
N SER A 26 6.49 -3.58 -12.66
CA SER A 26 7.77 -3.17 -12.07
C SER A 26 7.74 -1.73 -11.56
N ILE A 27 7.14 -0.80 -12.32
CA ILE A 27 6.97 0.60 -11.92
C ILE A 27 6.08 0.71 -10.67
N LEU A 28 4.96 -0.01 -10.66
CA LEU A 28 4.01 0.01 -9.56
C LEU A 28 4.62 -0.57 -8.27
N LEU A 29 5.38 -1.66 -8.38
CA LEU A 29 6.17 -2.22 -7.28
C LEU A 29 7.20 -1.22 -6.75
N LEU A 30 7.89 -0.52 -7.66
CA LEU A 30 8.89 0.47 -7.28
C LEU A 30 8.25 1.65 -6.52
N LEU A 31 7.09 2.13 -6.96
CA LEU A 31 6.34 3.18 -6.25
C LEU A 31 5.93 2.75 -4.84
N TYR A 32 5.41 1.53 -4.69
CA TYR A 32 5.08 1.00 -3.36
C TYR A 32 6.32 0.81 -2.49
N PHE A 33 7.44 0.36 -3.07
CA PHE A 33 8.69 0.24 -2.34
C PHE A 33 9.17 1.59 -1.81
N LEU A 34 9.13 2.65 -2.64
CA LEU A 34 9.45 4.01 -2.21
C LEU A 34 8.52 4.49 -1.08
N LEU A 35 7.23 4.18 -1.17
CA LEU A 35 6.25 4.54 -0.15
C LEU A 35 6.53 3.84 1.19
N LEU A 36 6.84 2.54 1.16
CA LEU A 36 7.21 1.78 2.35
C LEU A 36 8.53 2.28 2.96
N PHE A 37 9.51 2.57 2.11
CA PHE A 37 10.79 3.12 2.55
C PHE A 37 10.60 4.47 3.25
N TRP A 38 9.75 5.34 2.69
CA TRP A 38 9.39 6.61 3.31
C TRP A 38 8.68 6.45 4.66
N GLY A 39 7.71 5.53 4.76
CA GLY A 39 7.02 5.23 6.02
C GLY A 39 7.95 4.70 7.11
N LEU A 40 8.88 3.82 6.75
CA LEU A 40 9.92 3.31 7.66
C LEU A 40 10.90 4.41 8.07
N ASN A 41 11.25 5.31 7.16
CA ASN A 41 12.13 6.45 7.46
C ASN A 41 11.50 7.39 8.50
N ILE A 42 10.19 7.65 8.40
CA ILE A 42 9.45 8.41 9.41
C ILE A 42 9.46 7.70 10.76
N ALA A 43 9.22 6.39 10.78
CA ALA A 43 9.23 5.62 12.03
C ALA A 43 10.61 5.63 12.71
N TYR A 44 11.69 5.55 11.93
CA TYR A 44 13.06 5.56 12.42
C TYR A 44 13.51 6.93 12.94
N ASN A 45 13.12 8.01 12.25
CA ASN A 45 13.47 9.37 12.63
C ASN A 45 12.59 9.93 13.77
N CYS A 46 11.54 9.21 14.16
CA CYS A 46 10.62 9.66 15.19
C CYS A 46 11.24 9.56 16.59
N ARG A 47 11.39 10.70 17.28
CA ARG A 47 11.91 10.77 18.66
C ARG A 47 10.91 10.20 19.67
N ASN A 48 9.61 10.29 19.37
CA ASN A 48 8.55 9.78 20.25
C ASN A 48 8.31 8.29 19.99
N MET A 49 8.53 7.44 21.02
CA MET A 49 8.32 5.99 20.91
C MET A 49 6.89 5.63 20.45
N PHE A 50 5.87 6.35 20.90
CA PHE A 50 4.49 6.15 20.44
C PHE A 50 4.30 6.48 18.96
N GLY A 51 4.88 7.58 18.48
CA GLY A 51 4.83 7.97 17.07
C GLY A 51 5.59 6.99 16.17
N SER A 52 6.75 6.51 16.63
CA SER A 52 7.55 5.49 15.92
C SER A 52 6.77 4.18 15.76
N ILE A 53 6.15 3.67 16.84
CA ILE A 53 5.35 2.44 16.81
C ILE A 53 4.12 2.60 15.91
N LEU A 54 3.42 3.74 15.98
CA LEU A 54 2.28 4.01 15.10
C LEU A 54 2.69 4.06 13.63
N ALA A 55 3.75 4.81 13.31
CA ALA A 55 4.24 4.92 11.94
C ALA A 55 4.67 3.56 11.38
N PHE A 56 5.36 2.75 12.20
CA PHE A 56 5.74 1.39 11.84
C PHE A 56 4.52 0.48 11.62
N GLY A 57 3.51 0.57 12.49
CA GLY A 57 2.27 -0.21 12.37
C GLY A 57 1.50 0.09 11.08
N ILE A 58 1.32 1.38 10.75
CA ILE A 58 0.67 1.81 9.51
C ILE A 58 1.47 1.34 8.28
N THR A 59 2.79 1.50 8.31
CA THR A 59 3.67 1.06 7.22
C THR A 59 3.61 -0.45 7.01
N THR A 60 3.58 -1.23 8.11
CA THR A 60 3.47 -2.69 8.08
C THR A 60 2.11 -3.15 7.56
N MET A 61 1.01 -2.47 7.91
CA MET A 61 -0.31 -2.75 7.36
C MET A 61 -0.32 -2.58 5.83
N ILE A 62 0.25 -1.49 5.32
CA ILE A 62 0.36 -1.24 3.87
C ILE A 62 1.23 -2.32 3.21
N PHE A 63 2.36 -2.68 3.83
CA PHE A 63 3.24 -3.74 3.33
C PHE A 63 2.50 -5.06 3.16
N TRP A 64 1.71 -5.47 4.17
CA TRP A 64 1.00 -6.75 4.12
C TRP A 64 -0.06 -6.78 3.02
N GLN A 65 -0.77 -5.67 2.82
CA GLN A 65 -1.76 -5.56 1.74
C GLN A 65 -1.10 -5.67 0.35
N ILE A 66 0.08 -5.06 0.16
CA ILE A 66 0.87 -5.16 -1.07
C ILE A 66 1.39 -6.58 -1.25
N PHE A 67 1.97 -7.18 -0.21
CA PHE A 67 2.57 -8.52 -0.26
C PHE A 67 1.53 -9.59 -0.63
N ILE A 68 0.34 -9.55 -0.01
CA ILE A 68 -0.76 -10.45 -0.36
C ILE A 68 -1.18 -10.22 -1.81
N ASN A 69 -1.31 -8.97 -2.25
CA ASN A 69 -1.71 -8.67 -3.63
C ASN A 69 -0.74 -9.22 -4.68
N ILE A 70 0.57 -9.09 -4.45
CA ILE A 70 1.57 -9.67 -5.34
C ILE A 70 1.49 -11.20 -5.30
N GLY A 71 1.30 -11.79 -4.10
CA GLY A 71 1.11 -13.24 -3.95
C GLY A 71 -0.08 -13.79 -4.74
N MET A 72 -1.18 -13.03 -4.80
CA MET A 72 -2.35 -13.37 -5.61
C MET A 72 -2.05 -13.27 -7.11
N VAL A 73 -1.36 -12.22 -7.56
CA VAL A 73 -0.98 -12.04 -8.98
C VAL A 73 0.00 -13.12 -9.46
N MET A 74 0.91 -13.57 -8.60
CA MET A 74 1.83 -14.67 -8.90
C MET A 74 1.16 -16.06 -8.82
N GLY A 75 -0.10 -16.15 -8.40
CA GLY A 75 -0.81 -17.43 -8.22
C GLY A 75 -0.31 -18.26 -7.03
N LEU A 76 0.45 -17.67 -6.10
CA LEU A 76 1.01 -18.34 -4.92
C LEU A 76 0.03 -18.39 -3.75
N MET A 77 -0.93 -17.46 -3.69
CA MET A 77 -1.96 -17.39 -2.66
C MET A 77 -3.36 -17.43 -3.27
N PRO A 78 -4.35 -18.00 -2.56
CA PRO A 78 -5.74 -17.91 -2.98
C PRO A 78 -6.17 -16.43 -3.05
N VAL A 79 -7.05 -16.10 -3.99
CA VAL A 79 -7.55 -14.74 -4.16
C VAL A 79 -8.36 -14.37 -2.92
N VAL A 80 -7.77 -13.56 -2.06
CA VAL A 80 -8.42 -12.95 -0.90
C VAL A 80 -8.78 -11.55 -1.33
N GLY A 81 -10.06 -11.17 -1.34
CA GLY A 81 -10.55 -9.86 -1.79
C GLY A 81 -10.11 -8.69 -0.90
N VAL A 82 -8.79 -8.52 -0.74
CA VAL A 82 -8.15 -7.47 0.02
C VAL A 82 -7.84 -6.34 -0.95
N PRO A 83 -8.52 -5.18 -0.81
CA PRO A 83 -8.33 -4.06 -1.73
C PRO A 83 -6.90 -3.56 -1.68
N LEU A 84 -6.29 -3.34 -2.85
CA LEU A 84 -5.00 -2.67 -2.92
C LEU A 84 -5.05 -1.27 -2.30
N PRO A 85 -4.12 -0.95 -1.39
CA PRO A 85 -3.97 0.38 -0.84
C PRO A 85 -3.79 1.41 -1.97
N LEU A 86 -4.69 2.40 -2.04
CA LEU A 86 -4.74 3.51 -3.03
C LEU A 86 -5.17 3.17 -4.45
N VAL A 87 -5.23 1.90 -4.84
CA VAL A 87 -5.42 1.49 -6.24
C VAL A 87 -6.74 0.73 -6.45
N SER A 88 -7.29 0.09 -5.41
CA SER A 88 -8.57 -0.63 -5.50
C SER A 88 -9.79 0.27 -5.25
N TYR A 89 -10.89 -0.02 -5.95
CA TYR A 89 -12.20 0.63 -5.84
C TYR A 89 -12.97 0.26 -4.54
N GLY A 90 -12.28 0.19 -3.40
CA GLY A 90 -12.88 0.05 -2.08
C GLY A 90 -12.95 1.39 -1.37
N GLY A 91 -14.08 2.10 -1.42
CA GLY A 91 -14.21 3.45 -0.85
C GLY A 91 -13.80 3.54 0.62
N SER A 92 -14.15 2.55 1.44
CA SER A 92 -13.73 2.46 2.85
C SER A 92 -12.21 2.25 2.98
N SER A 93 -11.62 1.38 2.17
CA SER A 93 -10.17 1.11 2.17
C SER A 93 -9.36 2.35 1.77
N VAL A 94 -9.83 3.12 0.78
CA VAL A 94 -9.17 4.37 0.37
C VAL A 94 -9.20 5.38 1.51
N ILE A 95 -10.35 5.54 2.18
CA ILE A 95 -10.49 6.45 3.34
C ILE A 95 -9.56 6.01 4.47
N THR A 96 -9.53 4.72 4.83
CA THR A 96 -8.64 4.21 5.89
C THR A 96 -7.17 4.47 5.56
N ASN A 97 -6.78 4.25 4.30
CA ASN A 97 -5.42 4.56 3.87
C ASN A 97 -5.10 6.04 3.93
N MET A 98 -6.00 6.91 3.45
CA MET A 98 -5.82 8.36 3.51
C MET A 98 -5.68 8.85 4.96
N VAL A 99 -6.46 8.30 5.89
CA VAL A 99 -6.30 8.57 7.32
C VAL A 99 -4.93 8.11 7.82
N GLY A 100 -4.48 6.90 7.44
CA GLY A 100 -3.15 6.39 7.77
C GLY A 100 -2.02 7.31 7.25
N PHE A 101 -2.12 7.79 6.01
CA PHE A 101 -1.17 8.76 5.45
C PHE A 101 -1.23 10.10 6.18
N GLY A 102 -2.42 10.58 6.56
CA GLY A 102 -2.58 11.80 7.35
C GLY A 102 -1.88 11.70 8.72
N ILE A 103 -1.95 10.55 9.37
CA ILE A 103 -1.25 10.29 10.63
C ILE A 103 0.26 10.27 10.42
N LEU A 104 0.76 9.56 9.39
CA LEU A 104 2.19 9.51 9.05
C LEU A 104 2.75 10.92 8.76
N LEU A 105 2.02 11.74 8.00
CA LEU A 105 2.39 13.12 7.71
C LEU A 105 2.41 13.98 8.98
N ASN A 106 1.44 13.80 9.89
CA ASN A 106 1.44 14.53 11.16
C ASN A 106 2.66 14.20 12.02
N ILE A 107 3.04 12.92 12.09
CA ILE A 107 4.24 12.47 12.80
C ILE A 107 5.48 13.09 12.14
N SER A 108 5.61 12.99 10.81
CA SER A 108 6.73 13.57 10.07
C SER A 108 6.87 15.08 10.29
N MET A 109 5.76 15.84 10.32
CA MET A 109 5.81 17.28 10.57
C MET A 109 6.24 17.63 12.00
N ARG A 110 5.79 16.86 12.99
CA ARG A 110 6.16 17.07 14.41
C ARG A 110 7.65 16.83 14.63
N GLU A 111 8.22 15.84 13.95
CA GLU A 111 9.66 15.57 14.01
C GLU A 111 10.47 16.70 13.37
N PHE A 112 10.07 17.18 12.18
CA PHE A 112 10.75 18.30 11.49
C PHE A 112 10.75 19.58 12.33
N SER A 113 9.66 19.86 13.07
CA SER A 113 9.59 21.02 13.96
C SER A 113 10.43 20.90 15.23
N SER A 114 10.96 19.71 15.57
CA SER A 114 11.78 19.49 16.77
C SER A 114 13.29 19.52 16.52
N ASN A 115 13.69 19.66 15.25
CA ASN A 115 15.07 19.90 14.78
C ASN A 115 15.27 21.38 14.48
#